data_AF-A0A955NU43-F1
#
_entry.id   AF-A0A955NU43-F1
#
_cell.length_a   1.000
_cell.length_b   1.000
_cell.length_c   1.000
_cell.angle_alpha   90.00
_cell.angle_beta   90.00
_cell.angle_gamma   90.00
#
_symmetry.space_group_name_H-M   'P 1'
#
loop_
_entity.id
_entity.type
_entity.pdbx_description
1 polymer ?
#
loop_
_entity_poly.entity_id
_entity_poly.type
_entity_poly.pdbx_seq_one_letter_code
_entity_poly.pdbx_strand_id
1 'polypeptide(L)'
;MPLALSGFPADAEDKVIQVSNGAATPGQSVQVPLILSNPSDFAGGDFVLSFDPTVLSILDVDRTDITDDFLVAHGDPGVGLFSISMAAAEGLNDSASGAIALLTIQADVGADEGTLSPIILREARWYDESSIRHEFLGDNAVIRVGSTMPEDLPLTLSLSSAIAETGQATTLTLALSMPEAIGKLSGDLRYDPSILDEIDFQPNAILDSWTIDLIPSAGQVHFEFVGPTELSGLESLDLGNWSLHLSEGATSGDTSLLLENVRIENLDGLAYSARVENGIVHVSDNGETPTPTSTSTPSPTPSPTPSPTVSPTPDVPVDFDSNGQVDERDLIRFLEIWKQEAKR
;
A
#
# COMPACT_ATOMS: atom_id res chain seq x y z
N MET A 1 -23.80 6.19 -29.07
CA MET A 1 -24.00 6.66 -27.68
C MET A 1 -22.99 5.92 -26.83
N PRO A 2 -22.03 6.59 -26.18
CA PRO A 2 -21.13 5.92 -25.26
C PRO A 2 -21.92 5.52 -24.02
N LEU A 3 -21.80 4.25 -23.62
CA LEU A 3 -22.31 3.75 -22.35
C LEU A 3 -21.45 4.39 -21.26
N ALA A 4 -22.07 5.23 -20.42
CA ALA A 4 -21.44 5.67 -19.19
C ALA A 4 -21.41 4.47 -18.24
N LEU A 5 -20.21 3.94 -17.97
CA LEU A 5 -19.96 3.07 -16.83
C LEU A 5 -20.16 3.90 -15.55
N SER A 6 -21.39 3.92 -15.04
CA SER A 6 -21.72 4.50 -13.73
C SER A 6 -21.58 3.42 -12.67
N GLY A 7 -20.63 3.61 -11.75
CA GLY A 7 -20.54 2.82 -10.51
C GLY A 7 -19.24 2.03 -10.37
N PHE A 8 -18.09 2.69 -10.46
CA PHE A 8 -16.90 2.20 -9.77
C PHE A 8 -16.90 2.81 -8.36
N PRO A 9 -16.70 2.05 -7.27
CA PRO A 9 -16.45 2.66 -5.97
C PRO A 9 -15.15 3.45 -6.07
N ALA A 10 -15.23 4.75 -5.87
CA ALA A 10 -14.11 5.67 -6.00
C ALA A 10 -13.16 5.67 -4.78
N ASP A 11 -13.36 4.80 -3.79
CA ASP A 11 -12.83 5.00 -2.43
C ASP A 11 -12.24 3.73 -1.75
N ALA A 12 -11.77 2.73 -2.49
CA ALA A 12 -10.86 1.76 -1.88
C ALA A 12 -9.47 2.40 -1.82
N GLU A 13 -9.23 3.29 -0.86
CA GLU A 13 -7.85 3.72 -0.57
C GLU A 13 -7.06 2.50 -0.09
N ASP A 14 -5.98 2.19 -0.81
CA ASP A 14 -5.13 1.03 -0.56
C ASP A 14 -4.67 1.01 0.90
N LYS A 15 -4.82 -0.15 1.56
CA LYS A 15 -4.26 -0.39 2.90
C LYS A 15 -2.74 -0.50 2.75
N VAL A 16 -1.99 0.44 3.32
CA VAL A 16 -0.50 0.47 3.22
C VAL A 16 0.11 0.22 4.59
N ILE A 17 1.12 -0.63 4.66
CA ILE A 17 2.02 -0.77 5.82
C ILE A 17 3.38 -0.21 5.41
N GLN A 18 3.84 0.80 6.15
CA GLN A 18 5.07 1.51 5.84
C GLN A 18 6.02 1.50 7.04
N VAL A 19 7.28 1.12 6.83
CA VAL A 19 8.35 1.45 7.79
C VAL A 19 8.89 2.83 7.42
N SER A 20 9.03 3.72 8.41
CA SER A 20 9.61 5.04 8.17
C SER A 20 11.12 4.98 7.97
N ASN A 21 11.68 5.99 7.33
CA ASN A 21 13.12 6.16 7.23
C ASN A 21 13.73 6.67 8.55
N GLY A 22 15.02 6.47 8.74
CA GLY A 22 15.71 6.94 9.95
C GLY A 22 17.22 7.12 9.78
N ALA A 23 17.85 7.73 10.77
CA ALA A 23 19.30 7.83 10.88
C ALA A 23 19.76 7.53 12.31
N ALA A 24 20.79 6.70 12.44
CA ALA A 24 21.40 6.36 13.71
C ALA A 24 22.93 6.43 13.60
N THR A 25 23.58 7.14 14.50
CA THR A 25 25.05 7.18 14.58
C THR A 25 25.58 5.82 15.04
N PRO A 26 26.79 5.35 14.62
CA PRO A 26 27.32 4.07 15.06
C PRO A 26 27.23 3.85 16.58
N GLY A 27 26.65 2.71 16.97
CA GLY A 27 26.40 2.34 18.36
C GLY A 27 25.21 3.02 19.04
N GLN A 28 24.53 3.98 18.39
CA GLN A 28 23.34 4.65 18.90
C GLN A 28 22.05 4.05 18.34
N SER A 29 20.94 4.29 19.05
CA SER A 29 19.60 3.88 18.62
C SER A 29 18.76 5.06 18.12
N VAL A 30 17.83 4.77 17.23
CA VAL A 30 16.80 5.66 16.71
C VAL A 30 15.43 4.99 16.80
N GLN A 31 14.38 5.76 17.04
CA GLN A 31 13.00 5.27 16.95
C GLN A 31 12.44 5.56 15.56
N VAL A 32 11.87 4.54 14.94
CA VAL A 32 11.35 4.58 13.58
C VAL A 32 9.91 4.09 13.57
N PRO A 33 8.93 4.91 13.13
CA PRO A 33 7.54 4.50 13.08
C PRO A 33 7.26 3.39 12.06
N LEU A 34 6.44 2.42 12.46
CA LEU A 34 5.67 1.54 11.57
C LEU A 34 4.28 2.17 11.40
N ILE A 35 3.95 2.58 10.19
CA ILE A 35 2.75 3.37 9.84
C ILE A 35 1.76 2.47 9.11
N LEU A 36 0.48 2.63 9.44
CA LEU A 36 -0.64 2.03 8.74
C LEU A 36 -1.45 3.12 8.06
N SER A 37 -1.76 2.94 6.78
CA SER A 37 -2.69 3.80 6.04
C SER A 37 -4.07 3.16 5.93
N ASN A 38 -5.10 3.99 6.07
CA ASN A 38 -6.50 3.56 6.14
C ASN A 38 -6.71 2.39 7.13
N PRO A 39 -6.30 2.53 8.41
CA PRO A 39 -6.31 1.47 9.42
C PRO A 39 -7.69 0.96 9.84
N SER A 40 -8.77 1.39 9.17
CA SER A 40 -10.14 1.00 9.53
C SER A 40 -10.28 -0.51 9.71
N ASP A 41 -10.88 -0.87 10.84
CA ASP A 41 -11.15 -2.23 11.31
C ASP A 41 -9.90 -3.07 11.61
N PHE A 42 -8.67 -2.54 11.53
CA PHE A 42 -7.45 -3.27 11.91
C PHE A 42 -7.53 -3.71 13.37
N ALA A 43 -7.56 -5.02 13.60
CA ALA A 43 -7.57 -5.60 14.94
C ALA A 43 -6.31 -6.41 15.23
N GLY A 44 -5.46 -6.64 14.24
CA GLY A 44 -4.18 -7.30 14.45
C GLY A 44 -3.40 -7.55 13.18
N GLY A 45 -2.15 -7.97 13.36
CA GLY A 45 -1.29 -8.32 12.24
C GLY A 45 -0.02 -9.03 12.65
N ASP A 46 0.56 -9.74 11.68
CA ASP A 46 1.87 -10.36 11.79
C ASP A 46 2.77 -9.76 10.72
N PHE A 47 3.93 -9.25 11.12
CA PHE A 47 4.89 -8.58 10.25
C PHE A 47 6.26 -9.23 10.39
N VAL A 48 6.98 -9.39 9.27
CA VAL A 48 8.36 -9.87 9.24
C VAL A 48 9.19 -8.87 8.45
N LEU A 49 10.17 -8.28 9.13
CA LEU A 49 11.15 -7.37 8.56
C LEU A 49 12.46 -8.12 8.30
N SER A 50 13.15 -7.79 7.21
CA SER A 50 14.55 -8.19 6.99
C SER A 50 15.47 -6.99 6.88
N PHE A 51 16.68 -7.11 7.41
CA PHE A 51 17.70 -6.06 7.42
C PHE A 51 19.11 -6.69 7.36
N ASP A 52 20.15 -5.89 7.17
CA ASP A 52 21.54 -6.36 7.28
C ASP A 52 21.97 -6.38 8.75
N PRO A 53 22.13 -7.57 9.38
CA PRO A 53 22.47 -7.68 10.79
C PRO A 53 23.93 -7.31 11.10
N THR A 54 24.76 -7.10 10.08
CA THR A 54 26.13 -6.58 10.28
C THR A 54 26.15 -5.06 10.41
N VAL A 55 25.06 -4.39 10.04
CA VAL A 55 24.93 -2.92 10.08
C VAL A 55 23.91 -2.48 11.10
N LEU A 56 22.78 -3.18 11.25
CA LEU A 56 21.68 -2.80 12.12
C LEU A 56 21.30 -3.92 13.10
N SER A 57 20.59 -3.54 14.16
CA SER A 57 19.84 -4.44 15.03
C SER A 57 18.53 -3.78 15.44
N ILE A 58 17.41 -4.48 15.31
CA ILE A 58 16.12 -4.02 15.86
C ILE A 58 16.00 -4.57 17.27
N LEU A 59 15.90 -3.67 18.25
CA LEU A 59 16.01 -3.99 19.67
C LEU A 59 14.65 -4.17 20.34
N ASP A 60 13.68 -3.34 19.97
CA ASP A 60 12.41 -3.24 20.68
C ASP A 60 11.29 -2.71 19.79
N VAL A 61 10.05 -2.95 20.20
CA VAL A 61 8.84 -2.42 19.57
C VAL A 61 7.92 -1.85 20.64
N ASP A 62 7.76 -0.52 20.63
CA ASP A 62 6.82 0.17 21.49
C ASP A 62 5.48 0.39 20.78
N ARG A 63 4.40 0.40 21.57
CA ARG A 63 3.07 0.82 21.13
C ARG A 63 3.00 2.34 20.99
N THR A 64 2.07 2.80 20.16
CA THR A 64 1.72 4.22 20.05
C THR A 64 0.38 4.47 20.72
N ASP A 65 -0.07 5.72 20.71
CA ASP A 65 -1.40 6.10 21.19
C ASP A 65 -2.54 5.46 20.36
N ILE A 66 -2.27 5.06 19.10
CA ILE A 66 -3.27 4.41 18.23
C ILE A 66 -3.48 2.94 18.62
N THR A 67 -2.46 2.30 19.21
CA THR A 67 -2.45 0.87 19.51
C THR A 67 -2.17 0.62 21.00
N ASP A 68 -2.56 1.53 21.87
CA ASP A 68 -2.27 1.48 23.29
C ASP A 68 -2.96 0.31 24.02
N ASP A 69 -4.10 -0.13 23.48
CA ASP A 69 -4.89 -1.28 23.91
C ASP A 69 -4.48 -2.61 23.23
N PHE A 70 -3.62 -2.56 22.21
CA PHE A 70 -3.10 -3.75 21.55
C PHE A 70 -2.13 -4.51 22.46
N LEU A 71 -2.18 -5.83 22.36
CA LEU A 71 -1.07 -6.71 22.72
C LEU A 71 -0.04 -6.66 21.59
N VAL A 72 1.20 -6.35 21.92
CA VAL A 72 2.33 -6.40 20.98
C VAL A 72 3.35 -7.40 21.49
N ALA A 73 3.80 -8.27 20.60
CA ALA A 73 4.91 -9.18 20.81
C ALA A 73 5.88 -9.04 19.65
N HIS A 74 7.17 -9.21 19.90
CA HIS A 74 8.18 -9.22 18.87
C HIS A 74 9.28 -10.23 19.19
N GLY A 75 10.06 -10.60 18.18
CA GLY A 75 11.16 -11.53 18.34
C GLY A 75 12.06 -11.62 17.11
N ASP A 76 13.20 -12.28 17.29
CA ASP A 76 14.18 -12.56 16.23
C ASP A 76 14.02 -14.03 15.79
N PRO A 77 13.38 -14.30 14.64
CA PRO A 77 13.21 -15.66 14.13
C PRO A 77 14.47 -16.21 13.45
N GLY A 78 15.53 -15.40 13.29
CA GLY A 78 16.75 -15.79 12.60
C GLY A 78 17.57 -14.57 12.14
N VAL A 79 18.84 -14.82 11.79
CA VAL A 79 19.81 -13.79 11.42
C VAL A 79 19.26 -12.81 10.36
N GLY A 80 19.20 -11.53 10.72
CA GLY A 80 18.74 -10.46 9.82
C GLY A 80 17.23 -10.41 9.63
N LEU A 81 16.46 -11.09 10.47
CA LEU A 81 15.00 -11.06 10.48
C LEU A 81 14.47 -10.56 11.81
N PHE A 82 13.31 -9.91 11.78
CA PHE A 82 12.61 -9.47 12.98
C PHE A 82 11.10 -9.60 12.77
N SER A 83 10.42 -10.25 13.70
CA SER A 83 8.98 -10.49 13.64
C SER A 83 8.25 -9.67 14.68
N ILE A 84 7.09 -9.13 14.29
CA ILE A 84 6.20 -8.34 15.12
C ILE A 84 4.80 -8.94 14.97
N SER A 85 4.13 -9.20 16.09
CA SER A 85 2.73 -9.63 16.13
C SER A 85 1.95 -8.66 17.00
N MET A 86 0.81 -8.21 16.49
CA MET A 86 -0.08 -7.26 17.16
C MET A 86 -1.50 -7.81 17.18
N ALA A 87 -2.24 -7.64 18.27
CA ALA A 87 -3.64 -8.03 18.36
C ALA A 87 -4.41 -7.23 19.41
N ALA A 88 -5.66 -6.90 19.11
CA ALA A 88 -6.64 -6.30 20.01
C ALA A 88 -7.97 -7.05 19.93
N ALA A 89 -8.87 -6.76 20.88
CA ALA A 89 -10.21 -7.34 20.91
C ALA A 89 -11.19 -6.61 19.98
N GLU A 90 -10.94 -5.33 19.72
CA GLU A 90 -11.73 -4.46 18.85
C GLU A 90 -10.80 -3.90 17.76
N GLY A 91 -11.36 -3.66 16.57
CA GLY A 91 -10.62 -3.02 15.49
C GLY A 91 -10.40 -1.53 15.75
N LEU A 92 -9.43 -0.93 15.07
CA LEU A 92 -9.24 0.51 15.08
C LEU A 92 -10.47 1.20 14.49
N ASN A 93 -11.04 2.12 15.27
CA ASN A 93 -12.27 2.85 14.94
C ASN A 93 -12.05 4.07 14.03
N ASP A 94 -10.79 4.45 13.80
CA ASP A 94 -10.41 5.59 12.97
C ASP A 94 -9.82 5.08 11.65
N SER A 95 -10.16 5.75 10.55
CA SER A 95 -9.56 5.52 9.23
C SER A 95 -8.34 6.43 8.99
N ALA A 96 -8.00 7.30 9.93
CA ALA A 96 -6.82 8.16 9.82
C ALA A 96 -5.53 7.34 9.89
N SER A 97 -4.69 7.47 8.86
CA SER A 97 -3.36 6.87 8.81
C SER A 97 -2.49 7.33 9.99
N GLY A 98 -1.67 6.42 10.54
CA GLY A 98 -0.82 6.75 11.67
C GLY A 98 0.15 5.66 12.08
N ALA A 99 1.07 6.01 12.97
CA ALA A 99 2.03 5.07 13.51
C ALA A 99 1.32 4.06 14.42
N ILE A 100 1.40 2.78 14.10
CA ILE A 100 0.86 1.68 14.90
C ILE A 100 1.91 1.10 15.85
N ALA A 101 3.20 1.33 15.59
CA ALA A 101 4.28 0.95 16.49
C ALA A 101 5.52 1.84 16.28
N LEU A 102 6.40 1.89 17.27
CA LEU A 102 7.72 2.53 17.19
C LEU A 102 8.81 1.47 17.32
N LEU A 103 9.59 1.28 16.25
CA LEU A 103 10.72 0.36 16.22
C LEU A 103 11.95 1.04 16.81
N THR A 104 12.59 0.45 17.82
CA THR A 104 13.89 0.91 18.31
C THR A 104 15.00 0.19 17.54
N ILE A 105 15.74 0.93 16.72
CA ILE A 105 16.75 0.40 15.80
C ILE A 105 18.12 0.94 16.19
N GLN A 106 19.12 0.08 16.32
CA GLN A 106 20.50 0.44 16.62
C GLN A 106 21.40 0.21 15.41
N ALA A 107 22.27 1.18 15.11
CA ALA A 107 23.39 0.97 14.19
C ALA A 107 24.54 0.27 14.91
N ASP A 108 25.16 -0.72 14.28
CA ASP A 108 26.32 -1.40 14.84
C ASP A 108 27.47 -0.41 15.11
N VAL A 109 28.25 -0.66 16.16
CA VAL A 109 29.35 0.22 16.56
C VAL A 109 30.50 0.23 15.54
N GLY A 110 30.64 -0.83 14.75
CA GLY A 110 31.61 -0.98 13.69
C GLY A 110 31.09 -0.60 12.30
N ALA A 111 29.81 -0.19 12.18
CA ALA A 111 29.27 0.25 10.91
C ALA A 111 29.90 1.58 10.47
N ASP A 112 30.32 1.66 9.20
CA ASP A 112 30.90 2.87 8.65
C ASP A 112 29.85 3.99 8.53
N GLU A 113 30.21 5.21 8.92
CA GLU A 113 29.34 6.38 8.72
C GLU A 113 29.03 6.59 7.23
N GLY A 114 27.78 6.91 6.93
CA GLY A 114 27.26 7.01 5.57
C GLY A 114 26.77 5.69 5.00
N THR A 115 27.03 4.55 5.65
CA THR A 115 26.43 3.26 5.28
C THR A 115 24.91 3.36 5.31
N LEU A 116 24.27 2.77 4.31
CA LEU A 116 22.81 2.73 4.20
C LEU A 116 22.38 1.27 4.30
N SER A 117 21.39 1.00 5.14
CA SER A 117 20.90 -0.36 5.37
C SER A 117 19.38 -0.40 5.20
N PRO A 118 18.89 -1.09 4.17
CA PRO A 118 17.46 -1.26 3.94
C PRO A 118 16.79 -2.08 5.04
N ILE A 119 15.53 -1.75 5.33
CA ILE A 119 14.61 -2.57 6.10
C ILE A 119 13.46 -2.91 5.17
N ILE A 120 13.33 -4.20 4.86
CA ILE A 120 12.36 -4.72 3.89
C ILE A 120 11.23 -5.42 4.64
N LEU A 121 9.98 -5.06 4.34
CA LEU A 121 8.80 -5.79 4.81
C LEU A 121 8.63 -7.05 3.95
N ARG A 122 9.02 -8.21 4.48
CA ARG A 122 9.02 -9.49 3.77
C ARG A 122 7.67 -10.18 3.80
N GLU A 123 7.08 -10.19 4.98
CA GLU A 123 5.73 -10.70 5.18
C GLU A 123 4.97 -9.68 5.98
N ALA A 124 3.71 -9.50 5.63
CA ALA A 124 2.78 -8.82 6.49
C ALA A 124 1.41 -9.49 6.32
N ARG A 125 0.65 -9.52 7.40
CA ARG A 125 -0.72 -10.03 7.44
C ARG A 125 -1.51 -9.04 8.25
N TRP A 126 -2.59 -8.55 7.67
CA TRP A 126 -3.56 -7.69 8.33
C TRP A 126 -4.78 -8.52 8.66
N TYR A 127 -5.31 -8.39 9.88
CA TYR A 127 -6.57 -8.98 10.29
C TYR A 127 -7.52 -7.90 10.80
N ASP A 128 -8.80 -8.02 10.44
CA ASP A 128 -9.85 -7.22 11.06
C ASP A 128 -10.43 -7.86 12.34
N GLU A 129 -11.37 -7.19 12.99
CA GLU A 129 -12.03 -7.68 14.21
C GLU A 129 -12.78 -9.01 14.02
N SER A 130 -13.16 -9.32 12.77
CA SER A 130 -13.77 -10.60 12.39
C SER A 130 -12.73 -11.68 12.05
N SER A 131 -11.44 -11.38 12.25
CA SER A 131 -10.30 -12.23 11.89
C SER A 131 -10.21 -12.53 10.39
N ILE A 132 -10.80 -11.68 9.55
CA ILE A 132 -10.66 -11.78 8.10
C ILE A 132 -9.32 -11.16 7.73
N ARG A 133 -8.56 -11.89 6.90
CA ARG A 133 -7.27 -11.41 6.39
C ARG A 133 -7.51 -10.39 5.28
N HIS A 134 -6.82 -9.26 5.34
CA HIS A 134 -6.78 -8.25 4.28
C HIS A 134 -5.41 -8.27 3.60
N GLU A 135 -5.39 -7.99 2.30
CA GLU A 135 -4.15 -7.69 1.57
C GLU A 135 -3.79 -6.21 1.77
N PHE A 136 -2.52 -5.88 1.56
CA PHE A 136 -1.98 -4.55 1.82
C PHE A 136 -0.75 -4.30 0.94
N LEU A 137 -0.40 -3.03 0.77
CA LEU A 137 0.86 -2.60 0.15
C LEU A 137 1.93 -2.46 1.21
N GLY A 138 3.05 -3.17 1.05
CA GLY A 138 4.24 -2.94 1.88
C GLY A 138 5.09 -1.80 1.33
N ASP A 139 5.59 -0.93 2.19
CA ASP A 139 6.59 0.08 1.84
C ASP A 139 7.82 -0.05 2.74
N ASN A 140 8.98 -0.11 2.08
CA ASN A 140 10.26 -0.40 2.71
C ASN A 140 10.93 0.88 3.23
N ALA A 141 11.80 0.73 4.23
CA ALA A 141 12.59 1.82 4.79
C ALA A 141 14.07 1.68 4.47
N VAL A 142 14.80 2.78 4.66
CA VAL A 142 16.25 2.82 4.72
C VAL A 142 16.68 3.50 6.02
N ILE A 143 17.63 2.88 6.71
CA ILE A 143 18.33 3.49 7.83
C ILE A 143 19.72 3.90 7.38
N ARG A 144 20.06 5.17 7.63
CA ARG A 144 21.41 5.69 7.43
C ARG A 144 22.22 5.61 8.71
N VAL A 145 23.43 5.09 8.63
CA VAL A 145 24.42 5.19 9.69
C VAL A 145 24.99 6.61 9.71
N GLY A 146 24.59 7.44 10.68
CA GLY A 146 25.00 8.85 10.78
C GLY A 146 24.05 9.71 11.64
N SER A 147 24.33 11.00 11.73
CA SER A 147 23.59 11.93 12.62
C SER A 147 22.37 12.59 11.99
N THR A 148 22.23 12.55 10.67
CA THR A 148 21.11 13.19 9.95
C THR A 148 20.75 12.34 8.73
N MET A 149 19.45 12.25 8.44
CA MET A 149 19.04 11.96 7.06
C MET A 149 19.36 13.19 6.20
N PRO A 150 19.88 13.04 4.98
CA PRO A 150 19.99 14.16 4.05
C PRO A 150 18.60 14.81 3.89
N GLU A 151 18.55 16.14 3.77
CA GLU A 151 17.31 16.84 3.39
C GLU A 151 16.89 16.47 1.94
N ASP A 152 17.84 15.96 1.15
CA ASP A 152 17.56 15.32 -0.13
C ASP A 152 16.92 13.95 0.14
N LEU A 153 15.60 13.90 -0.08
CA LEU A 153 14.78 12.70 0.08
C LEU A 153 15.43 11.52 -0.67
N PRO A 154 15.39 10.29 -0.12
CA PRO A 154 15.92 9.15 -0.82
C PRO A 154 15.20 9.02 -2.16
N LEU A 155 15.97 8.67 -3.19
CA LEU A 155 15.47 8.19 -4.46
C LEU A 155 14.27 7.26 -4.21
N THR A 156 13.15 7.38 -4.92
CA THR A 156 12.04 6.42 -4.74
C THR A 156 11.85 5.62 -6.00
N LEU A 157 11.97 4.30 -5.91
CA LEU A 157 11.56 3.36 -6.95
C LEU A 157 10.15 2.88 -6.62
N SER A 158 9.20 3.13 -7.51
CA SER A 158 7.80 2.82 -7.28
C SER A 158 7.25 1.96 -8.41
N LEU A 159 6.52 0.90 -8.06
CA LEU A 159 5.69 0.13 -8.98
C LEU A 159 4.24 0.55 -8.80
N SER A 160 3.54 0.91 -9.88
CA SER A 160 2.13 1.27 -9.79
C SER A 160 1.24 0.07 -9.43
N SER A 161 0.01 0.33 -8.99
CA SER A 161 -1.06 -0.67 -8.87
C SER A 161 -1.94 -0.71 -10.13
N ALA A 162 -2.67 -1.80 -10.33
CA ALA A 162 -3.67 -1.90 -11.39
C ALA A 162 -4.88 -2.78 -11.00
N ILE A 163 -5.93 -2.66 -11.80
CA ILE A 163 -7.08 -3.57 -11.80
C ILE A 163 -7.00 -4.40 -13.07
N ALA A 164 -7.32 -5.68 -12.98
CA ALA A 164 -7.29 -6.58 -14.12
C ALA A 164 -8.42 -7.61 -14.06
N GLU A 165 -8.86 -8.02 -15.24
CA GLU A 165 -9.84 -9.10 -15.39
C GLU A 165 -9.11 -10.43 -15.65
N THR A 166 -9.63 -11.53 -15.12
CA THR A 166 -9.06 -12.87 -15.35
C THR A 166 -8.90 -13.16 -16.84
N GLY A 167 -7.71 -13.61 -17.24
CA GLY A 167 -7.37 -13.89 -18.65
C GLY A 167 -7.11 -12.64 -19.51
N GLN A 168 -7.05 -11.44 -18.94
CA GLN A 168 -6.60 -10.22 -19.63
C GLN A 168 -5.18 -9.83 -19.20
N ALA A 169 -4.52 -9.06 -20.05
CA ALA A 169 -3.28 -8.38 -19.71
C ALA A 169 -3.57 -7.06 -18.99
N THR A 170 -2.75 -6.70 -18.01
CA THR A 170 -2.73 -5.37 -17.40
C THR A 170 -1.34 -4.76 -17.46
N THR A 171 -1.25 -3.45 -17.24
CA THR A 171 0.00 -2.70 -17.34
C THR A 171 0.30 -1.99 -16.04
N LEU A 172 1.55 -2.11 -15.57
CA LEU A 172 2.09 -1.38 -14.44
C LEU A 172 3.25 -0.52 -14.89
N THR A 173 3.44 0.61 -14.23
CA THR A 173 4.56 1.51 -14.50
C THR A 173 5.60 1.37 -13.40
N LEU A 174 6.86 1.18 -13.78
CA LEU A 174 8.00 1.28 -12.87
C LEU A 174 8.61 2.68 -13.01
N ALA A 175 8.52 3.46 -11.95
CA ALA A 175 9.00 4.84 -11.94
C ALA A 175 10.09 5.06 -10.89
N LEU A 176 10.95 6.02 -11.15
CA LEU A 176 12.08 6.38 -10.31
C LEU A 176 12.11 7.89 -10.10
N SER A 177 11.99 8.35 -8.85
CA SER A 177 12.03 9.78 -8.53
C SER A 177 13.42 10.25 -8.12
N MET A 178 13.72 11.49 -8.48
CA MET A 178 14.95 12.21 -8.14
C MET A 178 16.26 11.49 -8.50
N PRO A 179 16.44 10.90 -9.70
CA PRO A 179 17.71 10.29 -10.08
C PRO A 179 18.85 11.31 -10.06
N GLU A 180 19.68 11.25 -9.01
CA GLU A 180 21.09 11.60 -9.13
C GLU A 180 21.70 10.61 -10.10
N ALA A 181 22.48 11.10 -11.08
CA ALA A 181 23.39 10.35 -11.93
C ALA A 181 23.36 8.80 -11.79
N ILE A 182 22.36 8.12 -12.37
CA ILE A 182 22.21 6.65 -12.27
C ILE A 182 22.84 5.99 -13.49
N GLY A 183 23.72 5.03 -13.26
CA GLY A 183 24.34 4.17 -14.26
C GLY A 183 23.80 2.73 -14.27
N LYS A 184 23.23 2.27 -13.15
CA LYS A 184 22.68 0.90 -13.03
C LYS A 184 21.51 0.83 -12.05
N LEU A 185 20.51 0.03 -12.39
CA LEU A 185 19.39 -0.36 -11.52
C LEU A 185 19.18 -1.86 -11.64
N SER A 186 19.13 -2.57 -10.53
CA SER A 186 18.86 -4.01 -10.50
C SER A 186 17.97 -4.38 -9.33
N GLY A 187 17.21 -5.47 -9.43
CA GLY A 187 16.39 -5.96 -8.34
C GLY A 187 15.58 -7.20 -8.74
N ASP A 188 14.69 -7.60 -7.85
CA ASP A 188 13.79 -8.72 -8.03
C ASP A 188 12.34 -8.25 -7.91
N LEU A 189 11.50 -8.57 -8.89
CA LEU A 189 10.05 -8.43 -8.81
C LEU A 189 9.46 -9.79 -8.43
N ARG A 190 8.83 -9.91 -7.26
CA ARG A 190 8.11 -11.11 -6.82
C ARG A 190 6.61 -10.96 -6.94
N TYR A 191 5.95 -12.07 -7.23
CA TYR A 191 4.51 -12.15 -7.45
C TYR A 191 4.00 -13.58 -7.21
N ASP A 192 2.69 -13.76 -7.08
CA ASP A 192 2.08 -15.08 -6.99
C ASP A 192 1.92 -15.73 -8.38
N PRO A 193 2.68 -16.79 -8.70
CA PRO A 193 2.61 -17.44 -10.01
C PRO A 193 1.34 -18.27 -10.23
N SER A 194 0.49 -18.45 -9.21
CA SER A 194 -0.84 -19.05 -9.38
C SER A 194 -1.86 -18.06 -9.97
N ILE A 195 -1.61 -16.76 -9.80
CA ILE A 195 -2.47 -15.67 -10.26
C ILE A 195 -1.93 -15.05 -11.56
N LEU A 196 -0.61 -14.85 -11.65
CA LEU A 196 0.05 -14.22 -12.79
C LEU A 196 0.98 -15.21 -13.49
N ASP A 197 0.92 -15.32 -14.82
CA ASP A 197 1.61 -16.37 -15.58
C ASP A 197 2.73 -15.85 -16.50
N GLU A 198 2.57 -14.65 -17.05
CA GLU A 198 3.55 -14.02 -17.93
C GLU A 198 3.80 -12.56 -17.53
N ILE A 199 5.07 -12.16 -17.49
CA ILE A 199 5.48 -10.79 -17.23
C ILE A 199 6.43 -10.39 -18.35
N ASP A 200 6.07 -9.34 -19.07
CA ASP A 200 6.89 -8.71 -20.10
C ASP A 200 7.19 -7.25 -19.70
N PHE A 201 8.32 -6.71 -20.14
CA PHE A 201 8.70 -5.33 -19.85
C PHE A 201 8.94 -4.56 -21.14
N GLN A 202 8.23 -3.44 -21.25
CA GLN A 202 8.32 -2.50 -22.37
C GLN A 202 9.02 -1.23 -21.88
N PRO A 203 10.34 -1.08 -22.13
CA PRO A 203 11.08 0.08 -21.67
C PRO A 203 10.58 1.37 -22.30
N ASN A 204 10.60 2.46 -21.53
CA ASN A 204 10.37 3.79 -22.08
C ASN A 204 11.57 4.21 -22.95
N ALA A 205 11.35 5.11 -23.92
CA ALA A 205 12.37 5.58 -24.86
C ALA A 205 13.61 6.18 -24.19
N ILE A 206 13.48 6.63 -22.95
CA ILE A 206 14.63 7.10 -22.15
C ILE A 206 15.67 6.00 -21.88
N LEU A 207 15.25 4.73 -21.91
CA LEU A 207 16.11 3.55 -21.78
C LEU A 207 16.54 2.98 -23.14
N ASP A 208 16.29 3.63 -24.27
CA ASP A 208 16.65 3.11 -25.61
C ASP A 208 18.16 2.80 -25.76
N SER A 209 19.00 3.49 -24.98
CA SER A 209 20.44 3.27 -24.97
C SER A 209 20.92 2.30 -23.88
N TRP A 210 20.03 1.89 -22.99
CA TRP A 210 20.36 1.03 -21.86
C TRP A 210 20.32 -0.44 -22.28
N THR A 211 21.19 -1.24 -21.67
CA THR A 211 21.08 -2.69 -21.72
C THR A 211 20.10 -3.14 -20.65
N ILE A 212 19.11 -3.94 -21.05
CA ILE A 212 18.07 -4.45 -20.16
C ILE A 212 18.13 -5.97 -20.22
N ASP A 213 18.39 -6.57 -19.07
CA ASP A 213 18.33 -8.02 -18.89
C ASP A 213 17.19 -8.37 -17.93
N LEU A 214 16.42 -9.38 -18.32
CA LEU A 214 15.26 -9.88 -17.58
C LEU A 214 15.40 -11.39 -17.50
N ILE A 215 15.53 -11.91 -16.28
CA ILE A 215 15.71 -13.33 -16.02
C ILE A 215 14.45 -13.83 -15.31
N PRO A 216 13.43 -14.29 -16.05
CA PRO A 216 12.19 -14.76 -15.46
C PRO A 216 12.37 -16.13 -14.80
N SER A 217 11.64 -16.32 -13.70
CA SER A 217 11.50 -17.57 -12.97
C SER A 217 10.08 -17.65 -12.38
N ALA A 218 9.67 -18.83 -11.90
CA ALA A 218 8.31 -18.99 -11.37
C ALA A 218 8.09 -18.11 -10.13
N GLY A 219 7.23 -17.09 -10.24
CA GLY A 219 6.89 -16.15 -9.17
C GLY A 219 7.92 -15.06 -8.92
N GLN A 220 8.92 -14.90 -9.80
CA GLN A 220 9.96 -13.88 -9.66
C GLN A 220 10.59 -13.52 -11.01
N VAL A 221 10.80 -12.23 -11.25
CA VAL A 221 11.63 -11.72 -12.35
C VAL A 221 12.81 -10.96 -11.76
N HIS A 222 14.02 -11.41 -12.04
CA HIS A 222 15.21 -10.59 -11.81
C HIS A 222 15.37 -9.59 -12.96
N PHE A 223 15.60 -8.32 -12.65
CA PHE A 223 15.85 -7.29 -13.66
C PHE A 223 17.18 -6.59 -13.42
N GLU A 224 17.87 -6.28 -14.52
CA GLU A 224 19.10 -5.49 -14.52
C GLU A 224 19.09 -4.49 -15.69
N PHE A 225 19.09 -3.20 -15.37
CA PHE A 225 19.15 -2.10 -16.31
C PHE A 225 20.52 -1.41 -16.18
N VAL A 226 21.29 -1.35 -17.26
CA VAL A 226 22.64 -0.77 -17.28
C VAL A 226 22.74 0.29 -18.37
N GLY A 227 23.01 1.53 -17.96
CA GLY A 227 23.13 2.68 -18.84
C GLY A 227 24.55 2.89 -19.34
N PRO A 228 24.73 3.34 -20.60
CA PRO A 228 26.05 3.76 -21.10
C PRO A 228 26.46 5.14 -20.59
N THR A 229 25.50 5.91 -20.07
CA THR A 229 25.67 7.27 -19.51
C THR A 229 24.76 7.44 -18.30
N GLU A 230 25.14 8.31 -17.38
CA GLU A 230 24.33 8.62 -16.21
C GLU A 230 23.02 9.32 -16.60
N LEU A 231 21.89 8.82 -16.08
CA LEU A 231 20.64 9.57 -16.06
C LEU A 231 20.70 10.58 -14.92
N SER A 232 20.69 11.87 -15.24
CA SER A 232 20.79 12.95 -14.26
C SER A 232 19.88 14.13 -14.61
N GLY A 233 19.54 14.94 -13.60
CA GLY A 233 18.83 16.20 -13.79
C GLY A 233 17.33 16.05 -14.09
N LEU A 234 16.75 14.90 -13.78
CA LEU A 234 15.32 14.64 -13.90
C LEU A 234 14.69 14.58 -12.51
N GLU A 235 13.54 15.22 -12.32
CA GLU A 235 12.78 15.15 -11.07
C GLU A 235 12.10 13.79 -10.90
N SER A 236 11.73 13.16 -12.01
CA SER A 236 11.17 11.81 -12.07
C SER A 236 11.46 11.18 -13.43
N LEU A 237 11.61 9.86 -13.43
CA LEU A 237 11.98 9.02 -14.54
C LEU A 237 11.01 7.83 -14.60
N ASP A 238 10.14 7.82 -15.59
CA ASP A 238 9.40 6.61 -15.96
C ASP A 238 10.35 5.67 -16.71
N LEU A 239 10.65 4.52 -16.09
CA LEU A 239 11.57 3.53 -16.65
C LEU A 239 10.89 2.69 -17.72
N GLY A 240 9.57 2.56 -17.67
CA GLY A 240 8.82 1.73 -18.59
C GLY A 240 7.67 1.00 -17.92
N ASN A 241 7.01 0.20 -18.75
CA ASN A 241 5.78 -0.47 -18.40
C ASN A 241 5.97 -1.98 -18.35
N TRP A 242 5.62 -2.59 -17.22
CA TRP A 242 5.48 -4.02 -17.08
C TRP A 242 4.08 -4.44 -17.53
N SER A 243 4.00 -5.34 -18.51
CA SER A 243 2.77 -6.00 -18.90
C SER A 243 2.68 -7.33 -18.15
N LEU A 244 1.60 -7.53 -17.39
CA LEU A 244 1.35 -8.79 -16.68
C LEU A 244 0.13 -9.47 -17.27
N HIS A 245 0.23 -10.76 -17.51
CA HIS A 245 -0.89 -11.60 -17.91
C HIS A 245 -1.43 -12.33 -16.67
N LEU A 246 -2.76 -12.32 -16.54
CA LEU A 246 -3.45 -13.07 -15.50
C LEU A 246 -3.77 -14.47 -16.04
N SER A 247 -3.47 -15.48 -15.23
CA SER A 247 -3.72 -16.87 -15.60
C SER A 247 -5.22 -17.11 -15.83
N GLU A 248 -5.59 -17.93 -16.82
CA GLU A 248 -7.00 -18.25 -17.14
C GLU A 248 -7.76 -18.92 -15.97
N GLY A 249 -7.06 -19.30 -14.89
CA GLY A 249 -7.63 -19.88 -13.67
C GLY A 249 -7.44 -19.04 -12.41
N ALA A 250 -6.95 -17.79 -12.54
CA ALA A 250 -6.78 -16.90 -11.40
C ALA A 250 -8.13 -16.67 -10.71
N THR A 251 -8.18 -16.93 -9.41
CA THR A 251 -9.33 -16.55 -8.57
C THR A 251 -9.37 -15.05 -8.42
N SER A 252 -10.57 -14.46 -8.38
CA SER A 252 -10.72 -13.06 -7.97
C SER A 252 -10.09 -12.80 -6.59
N GLY A 253 -9.56 -11.59 -6.43
CA GLY A 253 -8.85 -11.15 -5.24
C GLY A 253 -7.63 -10.29 -5.57
N ASP A 254 -6.92 -9.87 -4.54
CA ASP A 254 -5.76 -9.00 -4.68
C ASP A 254 -4.48 -9.83 -4.68
N THR A 255 -3.51 -9.45 -5.51
CA THR A 255 -2.16 -10.02 -5.46
C THR A 255 -1.11 -8.92 -5.34
N SER A 256 -0.20 -9.10 -4.39
CA SER A 256 0.88 -8.15 -4.12
C SER A 256 2.05 -8.36 -5.08
N LEU A 257 2.67 -7.26 -5.48
CA LEU A 257 3.88 -7.23 -6.29
C LEU A 257 5.01 -6.59 -5.51
N LEU A 258 6.00 -7.40 -5.15
CA LEU A 258 7.06 -7.01 -4.23
C LEU A 258 8.35 -6.75 -5.00
N LEU A 259 8.87 -5.54 -4.90
CA LEU A 259 10.22 -5.18 -5.31
C LEU A 259 11.19 -5.49 -4.16
N GLU A 260 12.09 -6.45 -4.40
CA GLU A 260 13.08 -6.91 -3.45
C GLU A 260 14.51 -6.74 -3.99
N ASN A 261 15.49 -6.76 -3.09
CA ASN A 261 16.92 -6.72 -3.41
C ASN A 261 17.30 -5.57 -4.38
N VAL A 262 16.54 -4.46 -4.31
CA VAL A 262 16.72 -3.31 -5.18
C VAL A 262 18.07 -2.66 -4.88
N ARG A 263 18.85 -2.46 -5.94
CA ARG A 263 20.16 -1.81 -5.91
C ARG A 263 20.26 -0.84 -7.05
N ILE A 264 20.68 0.37 -6.74
CA ILE A 264 20.77 1.49 -7.67
C ILE A 264 22.16 2.05 -7.54
N GLU A 265 22.87 2.27 -8.65
CA GLU A 265 24.25 2.71 -8.66
C GLU A 265 24.49 3.78 -9.72
N ASN A 266 25.50 4.63 -9.49
CA ASN A 266 26.06 5.50 -10.53
C ASN A 266 27.01 4.73 -11.48
N LEU A 267 27.62 5.41 -12.46
CA LEU A 267 28.55 4.74 -13.38
C LEU A 267 29.86 4.29 -12.72
N ASP A 268 30.23 4.89 -11.59
CA ASP A 268 31.41 4.49 -10.81
C ASP A 268 31.12 3.26 -9.90
N GLY A 269 29.89 2.75 -9.90
CA GLY A 269 29.46 1.64 -9.04
C GLY A 269 29.18 2.04 -7.59
N LEU A 270 29.04 3.34 -7.31
CA LEU A 270 28.59 3.83 -6.01
C LEU A 270 27.09 3.61 -5.88
N ALA A 271 26.68 2.87 -4.85
CA ALA A 271 25.27 2.58 -4.62
C ALA A 271 24.52 3.78 -4.00
N TYR A 272 23.35 4.07 -4.54
CA TYR A 272 22.35 4.94 -3.95
C TYR A 272 21.36 4.12 -3.12
N SER A 273 20.82 4.75 -2.08
CA SER A 273 19.64 4.22 -1.42
C SER A 273 18.39 4.70 -2.09
N ALA A 274 17.40 3.80 -2.10
CA ALA A 274 16.08 4.14 -2.52
C ALA A 274 15.03 3.63 -1.56
N ARG A 275 13.97 4.43 -1.39
CA ARG A 275 12.69 3.93 -0.93
C ARG A 275 12.07 3.10 -2.05
N VAL A 276 11.43 1.99 -1.68
CA VAL A 276 10.87 1.04 -2.64
C VAL A 276 9.39 0.89 -2.33
N GLU A 277 8.55 1.35 -3.27
CA GLU A 277 7.11 1.24 -3.19
C GLU A 277 6.63 0.08 -4.08
N ASN A 278 5.94 -0.86 -3.45
CA ASN A 278 5.36 -2.03 -4.10
C ASN A 278 4.03 -1.69 -4.80
N GLY A 279 3.57 -2.60 -5.67
CA GLY A 279 2.27 -2.47 -6.35
C GLY A 279 1.29 -3.58 -5.95
N ILE A 280 0.00 -3.39 -6.25
CA ILE A 280 -1.04 -4.44 -6.17
C ILE A 280 -1.71 -4.61 -7.52
N VAL A 281 -2.11 -5.83 -7.83
CA VAL A 281 -3.08 -6.12 -8.89
C VAL A 281 -4.37 -6.62 -8.26
N HIS A 282 -5.45 -5.87 -8.44
CA HIS A 282 -6.79 -6.29 -8.07
C HIS A 282 -7.39 -7.13 -9.21
N VAL A 283 -7.60 -8.43 -8.98
CA VAL A 283 -8.22 -9.34 -9.94
C VAL A 283 -9.72 -9.33 -9.74
N SER A 284 -10.43 -8.68 -10.67
CA SER A 284 -11.89 -8.74 -10.70
C SER A 284 -12.33 -9.99 -11.45
N ASP A 285 -13.24 -10.77 -10.84
CA ASP A 285 -13.99 -11.75 -11.60
C ASP A 285 -14.78 -10.99 -12.65
N ASN A 286 -14.55 -11.32 -13.91
CA ASN A 286 -15.51 -11.07 -14.97
C ASN A 286 -16.75 -11.91 -14.64
N GLY A 287 -17.54 -11.44 -13.69
CA GLY A 287 -18.91 -11.88 -13.56
C GLY A 287 -19.51 -11.59 -14.91
N GLU A 288 -19.64 -12.63 -15.75
CA GLU A 288 -20.39 -12.55 -16.99
C GLU A 288 -21.67 -11.84 -16.59
N THR A 289 -21.85 -10.59 -17.02
CA THR A 289 -23.09 -9.89 -16.77
C THR A 289 -24.12 -10.84 -17.37
N PRO A 290 -24.98 -11.49 -16.55
CA PRO A 290 -25.76 -12.62 -17.01
C PRO A 290 -26.49 -12.11 -18.24
N THR A 291 -26.15 -12.67 -19.41
CA THR A 291 -26.75 -12.21 -20.67
C THR A 291 -28.24 -12.25 -20.41
N PRO A 292 -28.95 -11.10 -20.43
CA PRO A 292 -30.34 -11.07 -20.02
C PRO A 292 -31.03 -12.12 -20.86
N THR A 293 -31.43 -13.21 -20.22
CA THR A 293 -32.18 -14.25 -20.90
C THR A 293 -33.39 -13.51 -21.41
N SER A 294 -33.53 -13.45 -22.74
CA SER A 294 -34.66 -12.80 -23.39
C SER A 294 -35.90 -13.53 -22.95
N THR A 295 -36.40 -13.14 -21.79
CA THR A 295 -37.61 -13.66 -21.19
C THR A 295 -38.67 -13.14 -22.11
N SER A 296 -39.21 -14.01 -22.96
CA SER A 296 -40.30 -13.68 -23.86
C SER A 296 -41.38 -13.02 -23.02
N THR A 297 -41.52 -11.69 -23.15
CA THR A 297 -42.48 -10.93 -22.36
C THR A 297 -43.86 -11.53 -22.62
N PRO A 298 -44.52 -12.18 -21.64
CA PRO A 298 -45.90 -12.59 -21.83
C PRO A 298 -46.72 -11.32 -22.06
N SER A 299 -47.56 -11.36 -23.09
CA SER A 299 -48.48 -10.28 -23.47
C SER A 299 -49.17 -9.69 -22.22
N PRO A 300 -49.20 -8.36 -22.05
CA PRO A 300 -49.71 -7.74 -20.85
C PRO A 300 -51.18 -8.14 -20.64
N THR A 301 -51.45 -8.84 -19.54
CA THR A 301 -52.81 -8.96 -19.02
C THR A 301 -53.22 -7.58 -18.48
N PRO A 302 -54.38 -7.03 -18.83
CA PRO A 302 -54.80 -5.71 -18.37
C PRO A 302 -54.81 -5.69 -16.83
N SER A 303 -53.93 -4.85 -16.27
CA SER A 303 -53.80 -4.67 -14.83
C SER A 303 -55.02 -3.91 -14.29
N PRO A 304 -55.66 -4.34 -13.19
CA PRO A 304 -56.70 -3.58 -12.54
C PRO A 304 -56.15 -2.25 -12.02
N THR A 305 -56.88 -1.17 -12.28
CA THR A 305 -56.61 0.20 -11.86
C THR A 305 -56.20 0.23 -10.37
N PRO A 306 -55.00 0.75 -10.01
CA PRO A 306 -54.61 0.87 -8.63
C PRO A 306 -55.51 1.88 -7.90
N SER A 307 -56.00 1.46 -6.72
CA SER A 307 -56.64 2.32 -5.74
C SER A 307 -55.62 3.33 -5.20
N PRO A 308 -55.98 4.60 -4.94
CA PRO A 308 -55.02 5.63 -4.54
C PRO A 308 -54.30 5.25 -3.25
N THR A 309 -52.97 5.09 -3.35
CA THR A 309 -52.07 4.93 -2.20
C THR A 309 -51.97 6.27 -1.48
N VAL A 310 -52.28 6.28 -0.20
CA VAL A 310 -52.13 7.45 0.68
C VAL A 310 -50.63 7.73 0.85
N SER A 311 -50.20 8.94 0.51
CA SER A 311 -48.81 9.37 0.73
C SER A 311 -48.46 9.26 2.21
N PRO A 312 -47.33 8.64 2.59
CA PRO A 312 -46.84 8.77 3.97
C PRO A 312 -46.56 10.25 4.23
N THR A 313 -47.17 10.76 5.29
CA THR A 313 -46.84 12.06 5.86
C THR A 313 -45.49 11.89 6.56
N PRO A 314 -44.46 12.71 6.31
CA PRO A 314 -43.26 12.72 7.12
C PRO A 314 -43.67 13.05 8.55
N ASP A 315 -43.58 12.07 9.44
CA ASP A 315 -43.82 12.28 10.86
C ASP A 315 -42.55 12.89 11.47
N VAL A 316 -42.78 13.95 12.24
CA VAL A 316 -41.88 14.68 13.14
C VAL A 316 -41.04 15.82 12.52
N PRO A 317 -41.42 17.10 12.77
CA PRO A 317 -40.49 18.22 12.67
C PRO A 317 -39.41 18.12 13.76
N VAL A 318 -38.15 18.28 13.38
CA VAL A 318 -37.00 18.26 14.31
C VAL A 318 -36.97 19.59 15.07
N ASP A 319 -37.69 19.63 16.17
CA ASP A 319 -37.71 20.72 17.15
C ASP A 319 -36.79 20.31 18.33
N PHE A 320 -35.55 20.75 18.25
CA PHE A 320 -34.47 20.37 19.16
C PHE A 320 -34.58 21.07 20.52
N ASP A 321 -35.29 22.19 20.60
CA ASP A 321 -35.53 22.88 21.86
C ASP A 321 -36.92 22.61 22.47
N SER A 322 -37.74 21.79 21.79
CA SER A 322 -39.08 21.33 22.18
C SER A 322 -40.10 22.46 22.37
N ASN A 323 -39.95 23.59 21.67
CA ASN A 323 -40.84 24.75 21.80
C ASN A 323 -42.07 24.71 20.87
N GLY A 324 -42.17 23.71 20.01
CA GLY A 324 -43.23 23.47 19.03
C GLY A 324 -43.06 24.23 17.72
N GLN A 325 -41.93 24.90 17.50
CA GLN A 325 -41.58 25.61 16.26
C GLN A 325 -40.25 25.07 15.74
N VAL A 326 -40.06 25.11 14.42
CA VAL A 326 -38.76 24.88 13.80
C VAL A 326 -38.22 26.25 13.43
N ASP A 327 -37.31 26.78 14.24
CA ASP A 327 -36.74 28.12 14.09
C ASP A 327 -35.21 28.15 14.28
N GLU A 328 -34.61 29.34 14.24
CA GLU A 328 -33.15 29.50 14.35
C GLU A 328 -32.58 28.97 15.67
N ARG A 329 -33.40 28.80 16.72
CA ARG A 329 -32.97 28.27 18.02
C ARG A 329 -32.68 26.77 17.95
N ASP A 330 -33.40 26.03 17.11
CA ASP A 330 -33.12 24.62 16.85
C ASP A 330 -31.74 24.42 16.22
N LEU A 331 -31.36 25.29 15.29
CA LEU A 331 -30.06 25.27 14.63
C LEU A 331 -28.92 25.57 15.61
N ILE A 332 -29.13 26.54 16.52
CA ILE A 332 -28.16 26.87 17.56
C ILE A 332 -27.99 25.70 18.53
N ARG A 333 -29.10 25.07 18.95
CA ARG A 333 -29.09 23.90 19.84
C ARG A 333 -28.34 22.72 19.21
N PHE A 334 -28.56 22.47 17.92
CA PHE A 334 -27.85 21.45 17.16
C PHE A 334 -26.33 21.71 17.12
N LEU A 335 -25.92 22.95 16.82
CA LEU A 335 -24.51 23.35 16.81
C LEU A 335 -23.83 23.24 18.19
N GLU A 336 -24.58 23.45 19.28
CA GLU A 336 -24.06 23.27 20.63
C GLU A 336 -23.83 21.80 20.99
N ILE A 337 -24.76 20.91 20.62
CA ILE A 337 -24.61 19.46 20.80
C ILE A 337 -23.39 18.97 20.02
N TRP A 338 -23.28 19.38 18.75
CA TRP A 338 -22.15 18.97 17.88
C TRP A 338 -20.79 19.43 18.43
N LYS A 339 -20.70 20.65 19.01
CA LYS A 339 -19.47 21.14 19.64
C LYS A 339 -19.11 20.44 20.95
N GLN A 340 -20.07 19.85 21.66
CA GLN A 340 -19.78 19.04 22.84
C GLN A 340 -19.29 17.65 22.48
N GLU A 341 -19.83 17.07 21.40
CA GLU A 341 -19.36 15.79 20.87
C GLU A 341 -17.97 15.91 20.25
N ALA A 342 -17.67 16.99 19.53
CA ALA A 342 -16.33 17.25 18.97
C ALA A 342 -15.22 17.55 20.01
N LYS A 343 -15.56 17.58 21.30
CA LYS A 343 -14.60 17.74 22.42
C LYS A 343 -14.44 16.47 23.25
N ARG A 344 -15.17 15.42 22.92
CA ARG A 344 -14.90 14.07 23.40
C ARG A 344 -13.95 13.38 22.45
#